data_AF-A0A2N1PRI3-F1
#
_entry.id   AF-A0A2N1PRI3-F1
#
_cell.length_a   1.000
_cell.length_b   1.000
_cell.length_c   1.000
_cell.angle_alpha   90.00
_cell.angle_beta   90.00
_cell.angle_gamma   90.00
#
_symmetry.space_group_name_H-M   'P 1'
#
loop_
_entity.id
_entity.type
_entity.pdbx_description
1 polymer ?
#
loop_
_entity_poly.entity_id
_entity_poly.type
_entity_poly.pdbx_seq_one_letter_code
_entity_poly.pdbx_strand_id
1 'polypeptide(L)'
;MSERKTCIVLNTGTTEAHVKAVRISLESLDFNFSDIQYAFFKAQSCEHSLVFYRSGKIVIQGKNPDELLVQLKCASDIEFEESVPKPGKSCAVKSEADKDECIGIDESGKGDFFGPLVISAVFVDRKMAGVLREYGVQDSKNISDVQIRKLNSLIISNCPNTTISLGPAKYNQLYESFGNLNKLLAWAHATALEDLLGKVQCEKAISDQFAREELLRYYLKDRGRGIELVQTPKAERFIAVAAASIVARNRFVEGLRKLSENVGIELPKGCGSNVVSVGRNIVGSGREEILSEISKLHFKTSASIRE
;
A
#
# COMPACT_ATOMS: atom_id res chain seq x y z
N MET A 1 -28.36 10.48 16.86
CA MET A 1 -27.23 11.14 17.54
C MET A 1 -26.21 11.46 16.46
N SER A 2 -25.96 12.75 16.19
CA SER A 2 -25.06 13.20 15.12
C SER A 2 -23.61 12.80 15.44
N GLU A 3 -22.89 12.22 14.47
CA GLU A 3 -21.47 11.92 14.59
C GLU A 3 -20.68 13.21 14.85
N ARG A 4 -19.88 13.25 15.92
CA ARG A 4 -19.03 14.41 16.22
C ARG A 4 -17.85 14.43 15.25
N LYS A 5 -17.85 15.38 14.31
CA LYS A 5 -16.69 15.65 13.46
C LYS A 5 -15.54 16.21 14.30
N THR A 6 -14.32 15.73 14.07
CA THR A 6 -13.09 16.23 14.72
C THR A 6 -12.21 17.05 13.76
N CYS A 7 -12.60 17.12 12.49
CA CYS A 7 -11.88 17.82 11.43
C CYS A 7 -12.85 18.35 10.38
N ILE A 8 -12.60 19.56 9.89
CA ILE A 8 -13.29 20.19 8.75
C ILE A 8 -12.25 20.66 7.75
N VAL A 9 -12.57 20.53 6.47
CA VAL A 9 -11.76 21.06 5.38
C VAL A 9 -12.63 22.01 4.57
N LEU A 10 -12.10 23.16 4.22
CA LEU A 10 -12.78 24.21 3.46
C LEU A 10 -11.91 24.64 2.29
N ASN A 11 -12.54 25.27 1.31
CA ASN A 11 -11.85 26.00 0.26
C ASN A 11 -12.47 27.39 0.12
N THR A 12 -11.65 28.42 0.09
CA THR A 12 -12.10 29.81 -0.03
C THR A 12 -11.54 30.50 -1.27
N GLY A 13 -10.90 29.75 -2.18
CA GLY A 13 -10.04 30.34 -3.20
C GLY A 13 -8.82 31.04 -2.56
N THR A 14 -7.98 31.68 -3.37
CA THR A 14 -6.78 32.39 -2.89
C THR A 14 -6.73 33.79 -3.43
N THR A 15 -7.37 34.73 -2.73
CA THR A 15 -7.09 36.15 -2.89
C THR A 15 -6.33 36.63 -1.65
N GLU A 16 -5.48 37.64 -1.80
CA GLU A 16 -4.80 38.26 -0.65
C GLU A 16 -5.80 38.80 0.38
N ALA A 17 -6.97 39.24 -0.08
CA ALA A 17 -8.08 39.66 0.77
C ALA A 17 -8.58 38.53 1.68
N HIS A 18 -8.76 37.31 1.15
CA HIS A 18 -9.21 36.16 1.94
C HIS A 18 -8.19 35.75 3.00
N VAL A 19 -6.90 35.73 2.63
CA VAL A 19 -5.81 35.39 3.57
C VAL A 19 -5.76 36.38 4.72
N LYS A 20 -5.88 37.68 4.41
CA LYS A 20 -5.88 38.75 5.41
C LYS A 20 -7.09 38.69 6.32
N ALA A 21 -8.29 38.50 5.77
CA ALA A 21 -9.52 38.44 6.54
C ALA A 21 -9.54 37.24 7.50
N VAL A 22 -9.19 36.03 7.04
CA VAL A 22 -9.11 34.84 7.92
C VAL A 22 -8.07 35.04 9.03
N ARG A 23 -6.95 35.68 8.72
CA ARG A 23 -5.92 35.97 9.72
C ARG A 23 -6.43 36.92 10.81
N ILE A 24 -7.09 38.03 10.42
CA ILE A 24 -7.66 39.01 11.36
C ILE A 24 -8.70 38.34 12.27
N SER A 25 -9.58 37.50 11.72
CA SER A 25 -10.58 36.77 12.52
C SER A 25 -9.92 35.86 13.55
N LEU A 26 -8.85 35.15 13.19
CA LEU A 26 -8.13 34.28 14.13
C LEU A 26 -7.32 35.05 15.17
N GLU A 27 -6.77 36.22 14.82
CA GLU A 27 -6.14 37.13 15.78
C GLU A 27 -7.15 37.63 16.82
N SER A 28 -8.40 37.90 16.43
CA SER A 28 -9.47 38.28 17.37
C SER A 28 -9.97 37.14 18.28
N LEU A 29 -9.56 35.90 17.99
CA LEU A 29 -9.90 34.69 18.75
C LEU A 29 -8.69 34.15 19.55
N ASP A 30 -7.66 34.97 19.76
CA ASP A 30 -6.44 34.65 20.52
C ASP A 30 -5.66 33.42 20.00
N PHE A 31 -5.63 33.20 18.68
CA PHE A 31 -4.81 32.15 18.09
C PHE A 31 -3.33 32.58 17.99
N ASN A 32 -2.42 31.62 18.26
CA ASN A 32 -1.00 31.80 18.04
C ASN A 32 -0.61 31.35 16.63
N PHE A 33 0.25 32.13 15.95
CA PHE A 33 0.64 31.87 14.57
C PHE A 33 2.05 31.28 14.46
N SER A 34 2.22 30.38 13.50
CA SER A 34 3.50 29.77 13.15
C SER A 34 3.57 29.53 11.64
N ASP A 35 4.78 29.47 11.10
CA ASP A 35 5.00 29.17 9.70
C ASP A 35 5.14 27.67 9.45
N ILE A 36 4.58 27.21 8.34
CA ILE A 36 4.71 25.82 7.87
C ILE A 36 4.86 25.80 6.35
N GLN A 37 5.63 24.83 5.85
CA GLN A 37 5.90 24.69 4.43
C GLN A 37 4.59 24.58 3.62
N TYR A 38 4.52 25.30 2.50
CA TYR A 38 3.37 25.33 1.57
C TYR A 38 2.08 25.97 2.12
N ALA A 39 2.13 26.64 3.28
CA ALA A 39 1.02 27.41 3.83
C ALA A 39 1.25 28.92 3.81
N PHE A 40 0.17 29.67 3.98
CA PHE A 40 0.23 31.08 4.37
C PHE A 40 0.55 31.19 5.86
N PHE A 41 -0.11 30.39 6.71
CA PHE A 41 0.17 30.28 8.13
C PHE A 41 -0.49 29.02 8.74
N LYS A 42 0.01 28.61 9.90
CA LYS A 42 -0.67 27.74 10.86
C LYS A 42 -1.08 28.57 12.07
N ALA A 43 -2.32 28.44 12.50
CA ALA A 43 -2.88 29.07 13.69
C ALA A 43 -3.26 27.99 14.71
N GLN A 44 -3.01 28.22 16.00
CA GLN A 44 -3.32 27.27 17.06
C GLN A 44 -3.81 27.96 18.34
N SER A 45 -4.91 27.46 18.90
CA SER A 45 -5.43 27.81 20.22
C SER A 45 -5.37 26.59 21.15
N CYS A 46 -5.92 26.71 22.37
CA CYS A 46 -5.99 25.59 23.32
C CYS A 46 -6.93 24.47 22.86
N GLU A 47 -7.92 24.76 21.99
CA GLU A 47 -8.95 23.79 21.58
C GLU A 47 -8.91 23.45 20.09
N HIS A 48 -8.28 24.29 19.27
CA HIS A 48 -8.33 24.19 17.81
C HIS A 48 -6.97 24.42 17.15
N SER A 49 -6.77 23.80 15.99
CA SER A 49 -5.69 24.12 15.06
C SER A 49 -6.26 24.35 13.66
N LEU A 50 -5.74 25.37 12.99
CA LEU A 50 -6.12 25.74 11.64
C LEU A 50 -4.87 25.90 10.77
N VAL A 51 -4.87 25.33 9.56
CA VAL A 51 -3.82 25.54 8.57
C VAL A 51 -4.42 26.11 7.29
N PHE A 52 -3.95 27.28 6.85
CA PHE A 52 -4.35 27.90 5.59
C PHE A 52 -3.25 27.71 4.55
N TYR A 53 -3.48 26.78 3.61
CA TYR A 53 -2.54 26.48 2.54
C TYR A 53 -2.54 27.53 1.43
N ARG A 54 -1.39 27.68 0.75
CA ARG A 54 -1.25 28.54 -0.44
C ARG A 54 -2.13 28.13 -1.62
N SER A 55 -2.79 26.98 -1.53
CA SER A 55 -3.74 26.46 -2.52
C SER A 55 -5.19 26.90 -2.29
N GLY A 56 -5.49 27.64 -1.22
CA GLY A 56 -6.87 28.04 -0.87
C GLY A 56 -7.56 27.11 0.12
N LYS A 57 -6.90 25.98 0.43
CA LYS A 57 -7.42 24.97 1.36
C LYS A 57 -7.22 25.44 2.79
N ILE A 58 -8.28 25.38 3.59
CA ILE A 58 -8.24 25.58 5.04
C ILE A 58 -8.56 24.24 5.71
N VAL A 59 -7.76 23.83 6.67
CA VAL A 59 -8.00 22.62 7.48
C VAL A 59 -8.18 23.05 8.92
N ILE A 60 -9.32 22.70 9.53
CA ILE A 60 -9.66 22.97 10.93
C ILE A 60 -9.74 21.65 11.68
N GLN A 61 -9.05 21.55 12.81
CA GLN A 61 -9.03 20.37 13.68
C GLN A 61 -9.21 20.81 15.13
N GLY A 62 -9.94 20.05 15.93
CA GLY A 62 -10.19 20.41 17.33
C GLY A 62 -11.50 19.86 17.87
N LYS A 63 -11.87 20.32 19.07
CA LYS A 63 -13.18 20.02 19.63
C LYS A 63 -14.25 20.84 18.93
N ASN A 64 -15.30 20.21 18.38
CA ASN A 64 -16.41 20.90 17.71
C ASN A 64 -15.97 21.90 16.62
N PRO A 65 -15.23 21.45 15.59
CA PRO A 65 -14.70 22.32 14.54
C PRO A 65 -15.78 23.10 13.77
N ASP A 66 -17.04 22.63 13.78
CA ASP A 66 -18.19 23.32 13.16
C ASP A 66 -18.48 24.67 13.86
N GLU A 67 -18.21 24.80 15.16
CA GLU A 67 -18.41 26.04 15.92
C GLU A 67 -17.41 27.12 15.49
N LEU A 68 -16.14 26.75 15.33
CA LEU A 68 -15.12 27.65 14.82
C LEU A 68 -15.39 28.06 13.35
N LEU A 69 -15.96 27.16 12.55
CA LEU A 69 -16.38 27.50 11.18
C LEU A 69 -17.48 28.57 11.17
N VAL A 70 -18.48 28.45 12.04
CA VAL A 70 -19.55 29.45 12.17
C VAL A 70 -18.95 30.81 12.57
N GLN A 71 -18.02 30.84 13.52
CA GLN A 71 -17.34 32.07 13.93
C GLN A 71 -16.57 32.72 12.78
N LEU A 72 -15.84 31.93 11.97
CA LEU A 72 -15.11 32.44 10.81
C LEU A 72 -16.05 32.97 9.71
N LYS A 73 -17.20 32.32 9.49
CA LYS A 73 -18.25 32.78 8.57
C LYS A 73 -18.91 34.09 9.02
N CYS A 74 -19.12 34.26 10.34
CA CYS A 74 -19.71 35.49 10.86
C CYS A 74 -18.72 36.67 10.87
N ALA A 75 -17.42 36.39 11.03
CA ALA A 75 -16.38 37.41 11.12
C ALA A 75 -15.85 37.89 9.75
N SER A 76 -16.28 37.27 8.65
CA SER A 76 -15.81 37.63 7.31
C SER A 76 -16.89 37.41 6.25
N ASP A 77 -17.03 38.33 5.29
CA ASP A 77 -17.92 38.20 4.11
C ASP A 77 -17.39 37.19 3.08
N ILE A 78 -16.61 36.20 3.52
CA ILE A 78 -16.02 35.18 2.67
C ILE A 78 -17.04 34.06 2.48
N GLU A 79 -17.33 33.72 1.23
CA GLU A 79 -18.06 32.50 0.92
C GLU A 79 -17.15 31.29 1.17
N PHE A 80 -17.40 30.58 2.28
CA PHE A 80 -16.75 29.31 2.58
C PHE A 80 -17.57 28.18 1.98
N GLU A 81 -17.09 27.59 0.89
CA GLU A 81 -17.61 26.31 0.44
C GLU A 81 -17.09 25.21 1.38
N GLU A 82 -18.02 24.49 2.02
CA GLU A 82 -17.67 23.25 2.70
C GLU A 82 -17.13 22.29 1.66
N SER A 83 -15.82 22.07 1.70
CA SER A 83 -15.28 20.96 0.93
C SER A 83 -15.69 19.69 1.66
N VAL A 84 -16.66 18.96 1.10
CA VAL A 84 -16.85 17.53 1.39
C VAL A 84 -15.43 16.93 1.37
N PRO A 85 -14.98 16.26 2.46
CA PRO A 85 -13.57 15.93 2.62
C PRO A 85 -13.12 15.15 1.39
N LYS A 86 -12.29 15.79 0.54
CA LYS A 86 -11.58 15.08 -0.52
C LYS A 86 -10.60 14.15 0.18
N PRO A 87 -10.77 12.81 0.12
CA PRO A 87 -9.73 11.92 0.61
C PRO A 87 -8.45 12.25 -0.17
N GLY A 88 -7.33 12.32 0.54
CA GLY A 88 -6.07 12.83 0.01
C GLY A 88 -5.72 12.23 -1.35
N LYS A 89 -5.37 13.10 -2.31
CA LYS A 89 -4.90 12.75 -3.67
C LYS A 89 -5.62 11.55 -4.30
N SER A 90 -6.91 11.68 -4.59
CA SER A 90 -7.38 11.08 -5.85
C SER A 90 -6.96 12.00 -6.99
N CYS A 91 -5.97 11.56 -7.76
CA CYS A 91 -6.06 11.80 -9.19
C CYS A 91 -7.36 11.13 -9.62
N ALA A 92 -8.47 11.86 -9.58
CA ALA A 92 -9.63 11.53 -10.37
C ALA A 92 -9.29 11.89 -11.82
N VAL A 93 -8.37 11.12 -12.42
CA VAL A 93 -8.74 10.49 -13.67
C VAL A 93 -10.07 9.83 -13.34
N LYS A 94 -11.15 10.16 -14.05
CA LYS A 94 -12.32 9.28 -14.07
C LYS A 94 -11.80 7.95 -14.62
N SER A 95 -11.20 7.11 -13.77
CA SER A 95 -10.70 5.84 -14.22
C SER A 95 -11.92 4.94 -14.23
N GLU A 96 -12.38 4.62 -15.42
CA GLU A 96 -13.33 3.54 -15.70
C GLU A 96 -12.87 2.18 -15.10
N ALA A 97 -11.63 2.12 -14.60
CA ALA A 97 -10.94 1.01 -13.94
C ALA A 97 -11.70 0.26 -12.84
N ASP A 98 -12.63 0.88 -12.13
CA ASP A 98 -13.14 0.38 -10.84
C ASP A 98 -14.67 0.13 -10.84
N LYS A 99 -15.28 0.01 -12.03
CA LYS A 99 -16.70 -0.35 -12.11
C LYS A 99 -16.95 -1.83 -11.86
N ASP A 100 -15.96 -2.72 -12.00
CA ASP A 100 -16.21 -4.16 -12.03
C ASP A 100 -15.51 -4.92 -10.91
N GLU A 101 -16.17 -5.98 -10.47
CA GLU A 101 -15.60 -6.97 -9.56
C GLU A 101 -14.42 -7.63 -10.26
N CYS A 102 -13.26 -7.66 -9.61
CA CYS A 102 -12.07 -8.21 -10.23
C CYS A 102 -11.16 -8.89 -9.22
N ILE A 103 -10.30 -9.76 -9.74
CA ILE A 103 -9.19 -10.33 -8.99
C ILE A 103 -7.97 -9.45 -9.19
N GLY A 104 -7.36 -9.00 -8.10
CA GLY A 104 -6.03 -8.41 -8.14
C GLY A 104 -4.97 -9.45 -7.78
N ILE A 105 -3.81 -9.38 -8.43
CA ILE A 105 -2.68 -10.26 -8.17
C ILE A 105 -1.42 -9.40 -8.02
N ASP A 106 -0.66 -9.66 -6.96
CA ASP A 106 0.62 -8.99 -6.72
C ASP A 106 1.59 -9.90 -5.93
N GLU A 107 2.87 -9.54 -5.96
CA GLU A 107 3.93 -10.26 -5.24
C GLU A 107 4.69 -9.41 -4.22
N SER A 108 5.34 -10.10 -3.28
CA SER A 108 6.30 -9.51 -2.35
C SER A 108 7.49 -10.44 -2.10
N GLY A 109 8.65 -9.87 -1.78
CA GLY A 109 9.88 -10.63 -1.56
C GLY A 109 10.70 -10.94 -2.81
N LYS A 110 10.28 -10.47 -4.00
CA LYS A 110 11.00 -10.65 -5.28
C LYS A 110 12.42 -10.07 -5.27
N GLY A 111 12.60 -8.91 -4.64
CA GLY A 111 13.87 -8.18 -4.59
C GLY A 111 14.68 -8.39 -3.31
N ASP A 112 14.17 -9.23 -2.41
CA ASP A 112 14.75 -9.49 -1.10
C ASP A 112 15.59 -10.77 -1.13
N PHE A 113 16.85 -10.66 -0.73
CA PHE A 113 17.77 -11.80 -0.69
C PHE A 113 17.32 -12.83 0.35
N PHE A 114 17.04 -12.38 1.57
CA PHE A 114 16.47 -13.21 2.62
C PHE A 114 14.95 -13.31 2.49
N GLY A 115 14.40 -14.41 2.98
CA GLY A 115 12.95 -14.59 3.09
C GLY A 115 12.28 -15.17 1.85
N PRO A 116 10.96 -15.44 1.96
CA PRO A 116 10.20 -16.11 0.91
C PRO A 116 9.97 -15.21 -0.32
N LEU A 117 9.49 -15.83 -1.40
CA LEU A 117 8.71 -15.13 -2.42
C LEU A 117 7.23 -15.40 -2.15
N VAL A 118 6.40 -14.36 -2.08
CA VAL A 118 4.98 -14.48 -1.79
C VAL A 118 4.15 -13.86 -2.90
N ILE A 119 3.15 -14.60 -3.38
CA ILE A 119 2.18 -14.15 -4.38
C ILE A 119 0.81 -14.21 -3.73
N SER A 120 -0.01 -13.18 -3.90
CA SER A 120 -1.39 -13.21 -3.45
C SER A 120 -2.33 -12.83 -4.59
N ALA A 121 -3.46 -13.54 -4.67
CA ALA A 121 -4.62 -13.18 -5.48
C ALA A 121 -5.77 -12.84 -4.53
N VAL A 122 -6.47 -11.72 -4.77
CA VAL A 122 -7.58 -11.25 -3.94
C VAL A 122 -8.74 -10.84 -4.85
N PHE A 123 -9.91 -11.42 -4.63
CA PHE A 123 -11.15 -11.01 -5.28
C PHE A 123 -11.77 -9.86 -4.50
N VAL A 124 -12.11 -8.77 -5.20
CA VAL A 124 -12.76 -7.61 -4.61
C VAL A 124 -14.01 -7.28 -5.41
N ASP A 125 -15.17 -7.38 -4.74
CA ASP A 125 -16.44 -6.96 -5.29
C ASP A 125 -16.62 -5.43 -5.21
N ARG A 126 -17.67 -4.90 -5.85
CA ARG A 126 -17.95 -3.45 -5.91
C ARG A 126 -18.14 -2.82 -4.52
N LYS A 127 -18.78 -3.53 -3.60
CA LYS A 127 -19.06 -3.03 -2.24
C LYS A 127 -17.76 -2.96 -1.44
N MET A 128 -17.00 -4.04 -1.47
CA MET A 128 -15.74 -4.17 -0.76
C MET A 128 -14.67 -3.23 -1.31
N ALA A 129 -14.68 -2.95 -2.62
CA ALA A 129 -13.84 -1.92 -3.23
C ALA A 129 -14.04 -0.55 -2.56
N GLY A 130 -15.28 -0.15 -2.26
CA GLY A 130 -15.59 1.08 -1.53
C GLY A 130 -14.99 1.08 -0.13
N VAL A 131 -15.27 0.03 0.64
CA VAL A 131 -14.79 -0.10 2.02
C VAL A 131 -13.27 -0.14 2.09
N LEU A 132 -12.59 -0.91 1.23
CA LEU A 132 -11.12 -0.96 1.22
C LEU A 132 -10.48 0.42 0.95
N ARG A 133 -11.09 1.23 0.07
CA ARG A 133 -10.62 2.61 -0.17
C ARG A 133 -10.77 3.49 1.07
N GLU A 134 -11.90 3.39 1.78
CA GLU A 134 -12.14 4.15 3.02
C GLU A 134 -11.15 3.79 4.13
N TYR A 135 -10.79 2.51 4.23
CA TYR A 135 -9.77 2.03 5.17
C TYR A 135 -8.33 2.37 4.72
N GLY A 136 -8.16 3.02 3.57
CA GLY A 136 -6.86 3.48 3.08
C GLY A 136 -6.00 2.38 2.45
N VAL A 137 -6.63 1.34 1.88
CA VAL A 137 -5.94 0.40 1.00
C VAL A 137 -5.49 1.15 -0.24
N GLN A 138 -4.17 1.29 -0.36
CA GLN A 138 -3.46 1.96 -1.45
C GLN A 138 -2.10 1.27 -1.60
N ASP A 139 -1.21 1.84 -2.42
CA ASP A 139 0.14 1.33 -2.62
C ASP A 139 0.83 0.99 -1.29
N SER A 140 1.15 -0.29 -1.11
CA SER A 140 1.71 -0.85 0.12
C SER A 140 3.12 -0.34 0.41
N LYS A 141 3.81 0.24 -0.58
CA LYS A 141 5.22 0.67 -0.48
C LYS A 141 5.48 1.66 0.65
N ASN A 142 4.54 2.58 0.91
CA ASN A 142 4.67 3.62 1.93
C ASN A 142 3.87 3.34 3.22
N ILE A 143 3.36 2.11 3.39
CA ILE A 143 2.56 1.72 4.55
C ILE A 143 3.45 1.02 5.59
N SER A 144 3.29 1.38 6.86
CA SER A 144 4.03 0.73 7.96
C SER A 144 3.63 -0.74 8.13
N ASP A 145 4.53 -1.58 8.62
CA ASP A 145 4.25 -3.01 8.87
C ASP A 145 3.11 -3.20 9.91
N VAL A 146 2.89 -2.23 10.81
CA VAL A 146 1.74 -2.21 11.73
C VAL A 146 0.43 -1.99 10.99
N GLN A 147 0.38 -1.02 10.07
CA GLN A 147 -0.81 -0.74 9.28
C GLN A 147 -1.09 -1.86 8.27
N ILE A 148 -0.05 -2.43 7.65
CA ILE A 148 -0.16 -3.62 6.78
C ILE A 148 -0.84 -4.77 7.51
N ARG A 149 -0.45 -5.09 8.76
CA ARG A 149 -1.09 -6.15 9.55
C ARG A 149 -2.58 -5.90 9.80
N LYS A 150 -2.95 -4.65 10.11
CA LYS A 150 -4.36 -4.26 10.31
C LYS A 150 -5.16 -4.41 9.01
N LEU A 151 -4.65 -3.86 7.91
CA LEU A 151 -5.31 -3.94 6.60
C LEU A 151 -5.40 -5.37 6.07
N ASN A 152 -4.34 -6.16 6.24
CA ASN A 152 -4.35 -7.58 5.90
C ASN A 152 -5.47 -8.30 6.64
N SER A 153 -5.64 -8.06 7.95
CA SER A 153 -6.70 -8.70 8.75
C SER A 153 -8.11 -8.36 8.22
N LEU A 154 -8.32 -7.11 7.81
CA LEU A 154 -9.56 -6.68 7.13
C LEU A 154 -9.76 -7.41 5.80
N ILE A 155 -8.74 -7.44 4.94
CA ILE A 155 -8.82 -8.04 3.60
C ILE A 155 -9.09 -9.54 3.69
N ILE A 156 -8.28 -10.29 4.45
CA ILE A 156 -8.42 -11.76 4.49
C ILE A 156 -9.75 -12.23 5.08
N SER A 157 -10.37 -11.41 5.94
CA SER A 157 -11.64 -11.73 6.60
C SER A 157 -12.86 -11.41 5.73
N ASN A 158 -12.72 -10.52 4.75
CA ASN A 158 -13.85 -9.99 3.97
C ASN A 158 -13.72 -10.23 2.45
N CYS A 159 -12.54 -10.59 1.96
CA CYS A 159 -12.27 -10.81 0.54
C CYS A 159 -11.81 -12.26 0.32
N PRO A 160 -12.46 -13.03 -0.59
CA PRO A 160 -11.92 -14.30 -1.04
C PRO A 160 -10.50 -14.12 -1.59
N ASN A 161 -9.58 -14.97 -1.15
CA ASN A 161 -8.17 -14.84 -1.50
C ASN A 161 -7.46 -16.19 -1.57
N THR A 162 -6.33 -16.18 -2.26
CA THR A 162 -5.34 -17.26 -2.25
C THR A 162 -3.97 -16.63 -2.11
N THR A 163 -3.11 -17.21 -1.28
CA THR A 163 -1.71 -16.80 -1.17
C THR A 163 -0.80 -18.00 -1.31
N ILE A 164 0.21 -17.88 -2.18
CA ILE A 164 1.28 -18.86 -2.35
C ILE A 164 2.54 -18.26 -1.73
N SER A 165 3.17 -19.01 -0.82
CA SER A 165 4.44 -18.63 -0.20
C SER A 165 5.50 -19.67 -0.53
N LEU A 166 6.52 -19.26 -1.27
CA LEU A 166 7.68 -20.07 -1.59
C LEU A 166 8.80 -19.72 -0.60
N GLY A 167 8.97 -20.57 0.41
CA GLY A 167 10.13 -20.49 1.31
C GLY A 167 11.45 -20.61 0.53
N PRO A 168 12.58 -20.10 1.05
CA PRO A 168 13.83 -19.99 0.29
C PRO A 168 14.33 -21.31 -0.31
N ALA A 169 14.29 -22.42 0.44
CA ALA A 169 14.67 -23.74 -0.08
C ALA A 169 13.82 -24.15 -1.30
N LYS A 170 12.50 -24.04 -1.19
CA LYS A 170 11.58 -24.36 -2.30
C LYS A 170 11.75 -23.39 -3.47
N TYR A 171 11.97 -22.12 -3.17
CA TYR A 171 12.26 -21.08 -4.15
C TYR A 171 13.51 -21.42 -4.96
N ASN A 172 14.61 -21.80 -4.31
CA ASN A 172 15.87 -22.15 -4.97
C ASN A 172 15.70 -23.37 -5.90
N GLN A 173 15.02 -24.41 -5.42
CA GLN A 173 14.69 -25.59 -6.24
C GLN A 173 13.89 -25.23 -7.49
N LEU A 174 12.84 -24.41 -7.33
CA LEU A 174 11.99 -24.00 -8.45
C LEU A 174 12.74 -23.06 -9.40
N TYR A 175 13.53 -22.13 -8.87
CA TYR A 175 14.32 -21.21 -9.69
C TYR A 175 15.28 -21.97 -10.61
N GLU A 176 15.96 -22.99 -10.09
CA GLU A 176 16.84 -23.86 -10.89
C GLU A 176 16.07 -24.56 -12.02
N SER A 177 14.87 -25.07 -11.72
CA SER A 177 14.01 -25.74 -12.70
C SER A 177 13.48 -24.80 -13.79
N PHE A 178 13.12 -23.56 -13.42
CA PHE A 178 12.61 -22.57 -14.38
C PHE A 178 13.71 -21.83 -15.14
N GLY A 179 14.90 -21.71 -14.55
CA GLY A 179 16.07 -20.97 -15.06
C GLY A 179 15.88 -19.46 -15.18
N ASN A 180 14.70 -18.93 -14.83
CA ASN A 180 14.36 -17.52 -15.02
C ASN A 180 13.28 -17.07 -14.02
N LEU A 181 13.53 -15.94 -13.35
CA LEU A 181 12.62 -15.39 -12.33
C LEU A 181 11.24 -15.06 -12.88
N ASN A 182 11.15 -14.50 -14.09
CA ASN A 182 9.87 -14.11 -14.68
C ASN A 182 9.02 -15.34 -15.03
N LYS A 183 9.64 -16.46 -15.40
CA LYS A 183 8.93 -17.74 -15.59
C LYS A 183 8.37 -18.27 -14.27
N LEU A 184 9.16 -18.23 -13.20
CA LEU A 184 8.73 -18.62 -11.86
C LEU A 184 7.57 -17.73 -11.36
N LEU A 185 7.68 -16.41 -11.53
CA LEU A 185 6.62 -15.45 -11.18
C LEU A 185 5.35 -15.74 -11.99
N ALA A 186 5.45 -15.90 -13.31
CA ALA A 186 4.31 -16.19 -14.16
C ALA A 186 3.57 -17.47 -13.73
N TRP A 187 4.33 -18.54 -13.44
CA TRP A 187 3.75 -19.78 -12.91
C TRP A 187 3.06 -19.57 -11.55
N ALA A 188 3.69 -18.85 -10.63
CA ALA A 188 3.14 -18.62 -9.29
C ALA A 188 1.89 -17.72 -9.32
N HIS A 189 1.88 -16.66 -10.13
CA HIS A 189 0.71 -15.79 -10.35
C HIS A 189 -0.45 -16.56 -10.96
N ALA A 190 -0.19 -17.36 -12.01
CA ALA A 190 -1.20 -18.21 -12.61
C ALA A 190 -1.76 -19.22 -11.60
N THR A 191 -0.89 -19.86 -10.81
CA THR A 191 -1.33 -20.83 -9.78
C THR A 191 -2.22 -20.17 -8.73
N ALA A 192 -1.85 -18.99 -8.22
CA ALA A 192 -2.66 -18.27 -7.23
C ALA A 192 -4.03 -17.86 -7.79
N LEU A 193 -4.07 -17.46 -9.06
CA LEU A 193 -5.30 -17.12 -9.77
C LEU A 193 -6.20 -18.35 -9.97
N GLU A 194 -5.67 -19.46 -10.47
CA GLU A 194 -6.41 -20.72 -10.69
C GLU A 194 -7.04 -21.26 -9.40
N ASP A 195 -6.31 -21.18 -8.29
CA ASP A 195 -6.78 -21.59 -6.98
C ASP A 195 -7.89 -20.67 -6.47
N LEU A 196 -7.79 -19.36 -6.72
CA LEU A 196 -8.85 -18.40 -6.36
C LEU A 196 -10.09 -18.55 -7.23
N LEU A 197 -9.95 -18.78 -8.54
CA LEU A 197 -11.06 -19.08 -9.45
C LEU A 197 -11.77 -20.41 -9.13
N GLY A 198 -11.15 -21.28 -8.34
CA GLY A 198 -11.83 -22.43 -7.74
C GLY A 198 -12.80 -22.07 -6.61
N LYS A 199 -12.76 -20.84 -6.11
CA LYS A 199 -13.56 -20.34 -4.96
C LYS A 199 -14.57 -19.25 -5.36
N VAL A 200 -14.31 -18.53 -6.45
CA VAL A 200 -15.15 -17.41 -6.92
C VAL A 200 -15.35 -17.47 -8.43
N GLN A 201 -16.47 -16.94 -8.91
CA GLN A 201 -16.68 -16.65 -10.32
C GLN A 201 -16.27 -15.20 -10.59
N CYS A 202 -15.35 -14.99 -11.51
CA CYS A 202 -14.86 -13.67 -11.87
C CYS A 202 -14.32 -13.68 -13.30
N GLU A 203 -14.72 -12.70 -14.10
CA GLU A 203 -14.35 -12.62 -15.52
C GLU A 203 -13.07 -11.83 -15.75
N LYS A 204 -12.61 -11.06 -14.75
CA LYS A 204 -11.48 -10.15 -14.89
C LYS A 204 -10.43 -10.34 -13.79
N ALA A 205 -9.17 -10.41 -14.21
CA ALA A 205 -8.02 -10.38 -13.30
C ALA A 205 -7.01 -9.32 -13.75
N ILE A 206 -6.42 -8.62 -12.78
CA ILE A 206 -5.48 -7.54 -13.00
C ILE A 206 -4.20 -7.86 -12.21
N SER A 207 -3.04 -7.67 -12.82
CA SER A 207 -1.75 -7.75 -12.12
C SER A 207 -0.80 -6.64 -12.56
N ASP A 208 0.19 -6.35 -11.71
CA ASP A 208 1.30 -5.49 -12.14
C ASP A 208 2.08 -6.16 -13.26
N GLN A 209 2.63 -5.35 -14.15
CA GLN A 209 3.36 -5.86 -15.31
C GLN A 209 4.80 -6.21 -14.92
N PHE A 210 5.10 -7.50 -14.75
CA PHE A 210 6.44 -8.02 -14.47
C PHE A 210 7.07 -8.77 -15.65
N ALA A 211 6.26 -9.20 -16.62
CA ALA A 211 6.70 -9.90 -17.81
C ALA A 211 5.79 -9.56 -19.01
N ARG A 212 6.05 -10.19 -20.15
CA ARG A 212 5.12 -10.11 -21.28
C ARG A 212 3.83 -10.86 -20.96
N GLU A 213 2.71 -10.38 -21.49
CA GLU A 213 1.39 -10.92 -21.16
C GLU A 213 1.25 -12.40 -21.51
N GLU A 214 1.83 -12.80 -22.64
CA GLU A 214 1.75 -14.17 -23.16
C GLU A 214 2.38 -15.18 -22.19
N LEU A 215 3.38 -14.76 -21.40
CA LEU A 215 4.05 -15.63 -20.44
C LEU A 215 3.14 -16.00 -19.27
N LEU A 216 2.38 -15.04 -18.73
CA LEU A 216 1.43 -15.33 -17.66
C LEU A 216 0.27 -16.18 -18.18
N ARG A 217 -0.25 -15.84 -19.38
CA ARG A 217 -1.31 -16.62 -20.03
C ARG A 217 -0.89 -18.07 -20.31
N TYR A 218 0.37 -18.30 -20.67
CA TYR A 218 0.90 -19.64 -20.91
C TYR A 218 0.76 -20.58 -19.70
N TYR A 219 0.87 -20.05 -18.48
CA TYR A 219 0.74 -20.85 -17.26
C TYR A 219 -0.69 -20.99 -16.73
N LEU A 220 -1.67 -20.30 -17.32
CA LEU A 220 -3.08 -20.48 -16.96
C LEU A 220 -3.56 -21.88 -17.34
N LYS A 221 -4.43 -22.43 -16.51
CA LYS A 221 -5.09 -23.72 -16.69
C LYS A 221 -6.57 -23.47 -16.99
N ASP A 222 -7.39 -24.51 -16.86
CA ASP A 222 -8.77 -24.53 -17.33
C ASP A 222 -9.64 -23.41 -16.77
N ARG A 223 -9.45 -23.01 -15.50
CA ARG A 223 -10.29 -21.98 -14.89
C ARG A 223 -9.91 -20.58 -15.36
N GLY A 224 -8.62 -20.32 -15.55
CA GLY A 224 -8.09 -19.03 -16.00
C GLY A 224 -8.10 -18.84 -17.52
N ARG A 225 -8.24 -19.89 -18.33
CA ARG A 225 -8.23 -19.79 -19.81
C ARG A 225 -9.22 -18.75 -20.37
N GLY A 226 -10.39 -18.62 -19.74
CA GLY A 226 -11.47 -17.72 -20.19
C GLY A 226 -11.42 -16.30 -19.58
N ILE A 227 -10.44 -16.00 -18.71
CA ILE A 227 -10.42 -14.74 -17.98
C ILE A 227 -9.86 -13.59 -18.83
N GLU A 228 -10.46 -12.41 -18.69
CA GLU A 228 -9.87 -11.14 -19.10
C GLU A 228 -8.70 -10.82 -18.15
N LEU A 229 -7.52 -11.32 -18.48
CA LEU A 229 -6.28 -10.99 -17.78
C LEU A 229 -5.70 -9.68 -18.32
N VAL A 230 -5.56 -8.69 -17.45
CA VAL A 230 -4.97 -7.37 -17.75
C VAL A 230 -3.66 -7.21 -16.99
N GLN A 231 -2.56 -7.07 -17.72
CA GLN A 231 -1.28 -6.63 -17.16
C GLN A 231 -1.04 -5.17 -17.49
N THR A 232 -0.78 -4.36 -16.47
CA THR A 232 -0.51 -2.93 -16.65
C THR A 232 0.56 -2.47 -15.66
N PRO A 233 1.44 -1.55 -16.05
CA PRO A 233 2.29 -0.86 -15.10
C PRO A 233 1.43 -0.11 -14.09
N LYS A 234 1.93 0.02 -12.86
CA LYS A 234 1.27 0.75 -11.78
C LYS A 234 -0.12 0.19 -11.49
N ALA A 235 -0.23 -1.14 -11.47
CA ALA A 235 -1.50 -1.81 -11.24
C ALA A 235 -2.01 -1.61 -9.80
N GLU A 236 -1.17 -1.16 -8.87
CA GLU A 236 -1.57 -0.76 -7.51
C GLU A 236 -2.64 0.35 -7.46
N ARG A 237 -2.92 1.01 -8.59
CA ARG A 237 -4.08 1.92 -8.71
C ARG A 237 -5.43 1.21 -8.63
N PHE A 238 -5.47 -0.09 -8.93
CA PHE A 238 -6.67 -0.92 -8.80
C PHE A 238 -6.74 -1.47 -7.39
N ILE A 239 -7.89 -1.28 -6.73
CA ILE A 239 -8.05 -1.61 -5.32
C ILE A 239 -7.79 -3.10 -5.03
N ALA A 240 -8.15 -3.99 -5.96
CA ALA A 240 -7.91 -5.42 -5.84
C ALA A 240 -6.42 -5.75 -5.84
N VAL A 241 -5.63 -5.09 -6.69
CA VAL A 241 -4.16 -5.29 -6.77
C VAL A 241 -3.50 -4.70 -5.53
N ALA A 242 -3.92 -3.53 -5.07
CA ALA A 242 -3.45 -2.96 -3.81
C ALA A 242 -3.75 -3.89 -2.61
N ALA A 243 -4.94 -4.50 -2.58
CA ALA A 243 -5.29 -5.49 -1.57
C ALA A 243 -4.38 -6.72 -1.62
N ALA A 244 -4.15 -7.27 -2.82
CA ALA A 244 -3.20 -8.37 -3.04
C ALA A 244 -1.78 -8.03 -2.57
N SER A 245 -1.30 -6.82 -2.86
CA SER A 245 -0.01 -6.29 -2.42
C SER A 245 0.14 -6.30 -0.90
N ILE A 246 -0.90 -5.84 -0.20
CA ILE A 246 -0.91 -5.82 1.27
C ILE A 246 -0.84 -7.23 1.84
N VAL A 247 -1.62 -8.17 1.29
CA VAL A 247 -1.63 -9.57 1.75
C VAL A 247 -0.27 -10.23 1.49
N ALA A 248 0.28 -10.07 0.29
CA ALA A 248 1.59 -10.60 -0.08
C ALA A 248 2.70 -10.02 0.83
N ARG A 249 2.70 -8.71 1.05
CA ARG A 249 3.70 -8.04 1.90
C ARG A 249 3.59 -8.44 3.36
N ASN A 250 2.37 -8.55 3.91
CA ASN A 250 2.17 -9.01 5.28
C ASN A 250 2.77 -10.41 5.49
N ARG A 251 2.48 -11.31 4.55
CA ARG A 251 2.97 -12.71 4.58
C ARG A 251 4.47 -12.81 4.37
N PHE A 252 5.06 -11.97 3.53
CA PHE A 252 6.51 -11.86 3.38
C PHE A 252 7.19 -11.44 4.68
N VAL A 253 6.70 -10.35 5.32
CA VAL A 253 7.25 -9.85 6.59
C VAL A 253 7.11 -10.89 7.70
N GLU A 254 5.97 -11.60 7.77
CA GLU A 254 5.78 -12.69 8.73
C GLU A 254 6.77 -13.85 8.49
N GLY A 255 6.97 -14.24 7.23
CA GLY A 255 7.92 -15.29 6.84
C GLY A 255 9.38 -14.92 7.17
N LEU A 256 9.79 -13.68 6.88
CA LEU A 256 11.13 -13.18 7.19
C LEU A 256 11.39 -13.14 8.70
N ARG A 257 10.39 -12.72 9.49
CA ARG A 257 10.46 -12.75 10.95
C ARG A 257 10.66 -14.18 11.48
N LYS A 258 9.87 -15.15 11.00
CA LYS A 258 10.01 -16.55 11.41
C LYS A 258 11.39 -17.12 11.09
N LEU A 259 11.94 -16.81 9.91
CA LEU A 259 13.30 -17.22 9.56
C LEU A 259 14.33 -16.58 10.48
N SER A 260 14.17 -15.29 10.80
CA SER A 260 15.05 -14.58 11.73
C SER A 260 15.05 -15.22 13.13
N GLU A 261 13.87 -15.58 13.63
CA GLU A 261 13.68 -16.28 14.91
C GLU A 261 14.35 -17.66 14.90
N ASN A 262 14.19 -18.41 13.81
CA ASN A 262 14.77 -19.75 13.68
C ASN A 262 16.31 -19.73 13.66
N VAL A 263 16.93 -18.69 13.09
CA VAL A 263 18.40 -18.58 13.02
C VAL A 263 19.03 -17.76 14.15
N GLY A 264 18.19 -17.12 14.98
CA GLY A 264 18.61 -16.24 16.07
C GLY A 264 19.29 -14.95 15.62
N ILE A 265 19.07 -14.52 14.37
CA ILE A 265 19.68 -13.32 13.78
C ILE A 265 18.60 -12.56 13.01
N GLU A 266 18.56 -11.24 13.18
CA GLU A 266 17.68 -10.38 12.40
C GLU A 266 18.10 -10.39 10.92
N LEU A 267 17.20 -10.87 10.04
CA LEU A 267 17.43 -10.90 8.60
C LEU A 267 16.87 -9.63 7.96
N PRO A 268 17.73 -8.74 7.41
CA PRO A 268 17.28 -7.50 6.81
C PRO A 268 16.60 -7.73 5.44
N LYS A 269 15.65 -6.84 5.11
CA LYS A 269 15.01 -6.76 3.78
C LYS A 269 16.01 -6.23 2.73
N GLY A 270 15.73 -6.49 1.46
CA GLY A 270 16.49 -6.04 0.29
C GLY A 270 17.69 -6.92 -0.04
N CYS A 271 18.69 -6.34 -0.72
CA CYS A 271 19.89 -7.03 -1.21
C CYS A 271 21.20 -6.20 -1.08
N GLY A 272 21.18 -5.13 -0.28
CA GLY A 272 22.28 -4.17 -0.14
C GLY A 272 23.39 -4.56 0.86
N SER A 273 24.23 -3.59 1.23
CA SER A 273 25.40 -3.81 2.09
C SER A 273 25.07 -4.41 3.46
N ASN A 274 23.96 -3.99 4.08
CA ASN A 274 23.51 -4.55 5.35
C ASN A 274 23.21 -6.07 5.25
N VAL A 275 22.59 -6.47 4.14
CA VAL A 275 22.28 -7.88 3.85
C VAL A 275 23.55 -8.70 3.67
N VAL A 276 24.54 -8.16 2.94
CA VAL A 276 25.86 -8.80 2.76
C VAL A 276 26.58 -8.95 4.11
N SER A 277 26.56 -7.91 4.95
CA SER A 277 27.18 -7.94 6.28
C SER A 277 26.59 -9.05 7.15
N VAL A 278 25.25 -9.12 7.24
CA VAL A 278 24.55 -10.17 7.99
C VAL A 278 24.83 -11.55 7.41
N GLY A 279 24.81 -11.69 6.08
CA GLY A 279 25.15 -12.94 5.41
C GLY A 279 26.57 -13.44 5.70
N ARG A 280 27.57 -12.54 5.68
CA ARG A 280 28.97 -12.85 6.03
C ARG A 280 29.11 -13.28 7.47
N ASN A 281 28.39 -12.64 8.40
CA ASN A 281 28.37 -13.06 9.81
C ASN A 281 27.83 -14.49 9.95
N ILE A 282 26.73 -14.81 9.26
CA ILE A 282 26.16 -16.17 9.26
C ILE A 282 27.17 -17.19 8.75
N VAL A 283 27.80 -16.94 7.59
CA VAL A 283 28.82 -17.85 7.02
C VAL A 283 30.04 -17.97 7.93
N GLY A 284 30.57 -16.84 8.43
CA GLY A 284 31.72 -16.81 9.35
C GLY A 284 31.47 -17.54 10.68
N SER A 285 30.22 -17.70 11.08
CA SER A 285 29.83 -18.52 12.23
C SER A 285 29.79 -20.04 11.96
N GLY A 286 30.27 -20.48 10.78
CA GLY A 286 30.30 -21.90 10.37
C GLY A 286 28.95 -22.44 9.90
N ARG A 287 27.97 -21.57 9.62
CA ARG A 287 26.59 -21.93 9.25
C ARG A 287 26.29 -21.65 7.78
N GLU A 288 27.21 -21.99 6.87
CA GLU A 288 27.00 -21.70 5.44
C GLU A 288 25.77 -22.44 4.86
N GLU A 289 25.56 -23.69 5.25
CA GLU A 289 24.49 -24.55 4.74
C GLU A 289 23.10 -23.92 4.93
N ILE A 290 22.93 -23.13 6.00
CA ILE A 290 21.66 -22.47 6.34
C ILE A 290 21.26 -21.40 5.31
N LEU A 291 22.21 -20.87 4.52
CA LEU A 291 21.91 -19.85 3.51
C LEU A 291 20.87 -20.36 2.51
N SER A 292 20.93 -21.63 2.14
CA SER A 292 19.96 -22.23 1.20
C SER A 292 18.52 -22.26 1.75
N GLU A 293 18.38 -22.30 3.07
CA GLU A 293 17.11 -22.37 3.80
C GLU A 293 16.52 -20.99 4.09
N ILE A 294 17.34 -19.94 4.13
CA ILE A 294 16.91 -18.58 4.50
C ILE A 294 16.98 -17.56 3.36
N SER A 295 17.66 -17.88 2.25
CA SER A 295 17.98 -16.92 1.18
C SER A 295 17.83 -17.45 -0.25
N LYS A 296 17.75 -16.53 -1.21
CA LYS A 296 17.64 -16.77 -2.65
C LYS A 296 19.03 -16.78 -3.28
N LEU A 297 19.58 -17.96 -3.56
CA LEU A 297 21.01 -18.14 -3.86
C LEU A 297 21.47 -17.60 -5.23
N HIS A 298 20.56 -17.45 -6.20
CA HIS A 298 20.91 -16.93 -7.53
C HIS A 298 21.22 -15.41 -7.53
N PHE A 299 20.98 -14.71 -6.41
CA PHE A 299 21.30 -13.29 -6.30
C PHE A 299 22.81 -13.05 -6.30
N LYS A 300 23.25 -11.95 -6.91
CA LYS A 300 24.65 -11.49 -6.82
C LYS A 300 25.12 -11.34 -5.37
N THR A 301 24.21 -10.97 -4.47
CA THR A 301 24.44 -10.91 -3.01
C THR A 301 25.03 -12.21 -2.45
N SER A 302 24.63 -13.38 -2.97
CA SER A 302 25.17 -14.68 -2.53
C SER A 302 26.66 -14.81 -2.83
N ALA A 303 27.13 -14.31 -3.98
CA ALA A 303 28.55 -14.31 -4.33
C ALA A 303 29.33 -13.35 -3.41
N SER A 304 28.82 -12.14 -3.18
CA SER A 304 29.44 -11.16 -2.30
C SER A 304 29.54 -11.60 -0.83
N ILE A 305 28.71 -12.55 -0.38
CA ILE A 305 28.81 -13.11 0.97
C ILE A 305 29.96 -14.14 1.08
N ARG A 306 30.28 -14.82 -0.02
CA ARG A 306 31.31 -15.88 -0.10
C ARG A 306 32.71 -15.37 -0.46
N GLU A 307 32.79 -14.15 -0.99
CA GLU A 307 34.02 -13.36 -1.16
C GLU A 307 34.45 -12.72 0.16
#